data_AF-A0A7X8YTE7-F1
#
_entry.id   AF-A0A7X8YTE7-F1
#
_cell.length_a   1.000
_cell.length_b   1.000
_cell.length_c   1.000
_cell.angle_alpha   90.00
_cell.angle_beta   90.00
_cell.angle_gamma   90.00
#
_symmetry.space_group_name_H-M   'P 1'
#
loop_
_entity.id
_entity.type
_entity.pdbx_description
1 polymer ?
#
loop_
_entity_poly.entity_id
_entity_poly.type
_entity_poly.pdbx_seq_one_letter_code
_entity_poly.pdbx_strand_id
1 'polypeptide(L)'
;MEIWRRYLEQYADHEGDAAAQALVAAHHAFEILTALARILDPRERYRALIDRRAAIFAQGRLEARTHPDRMLNAAFSLYNALNTLGHQLTGEDPEARGLIAAVDARVRAEVESAGPDGRVAAALGACFPLLGLVTIAADGAGELTDPIRQVERRFAEGMRAARSDRERLLGALYRMVEMTQLLALATDPGLRDRIDQVATRFREEDRAADPALKERNGFCRFFELCHILTVQVGALL
;
A
#
# COMPACT_ATOMS: atom_id res chain seq x y z
N MET A 1 -9.99 -0.90 16.32
CA MET A 1 -9.18 -1.01 17.56
C MET A 1 -8.44 -2.35 17.69
N GLU A 2 -9.07 -3.49 17.38
CA GLU A 2 -8.43 -4.82 17.53
C GLU A 2 -7.20 -5.05 16.62
N ILE A 3 -7.29 -4.71 15.32
CA ILE A 3 -6.15 -4.87 14.38
C ILE A 3 -4.91 -4.08 14.85
N TRP A 4 -5.10 -2.84 15.33
CA TRP A 4 -4.01 -2.01 15.82
C TRP A 4 -3.32 -2.62 17.05
N ARG A 5 -4.10 -3.15 18.01
CA ARG A 5 -3.54 -3.83 19.18
C ARG A 5 -2.71 -5.05 18.78
N ARG A 6 -3.27 -5.91 17.93
CA ARG A 6 -2.59 -7.12 17.45
C ARG A 6 -1.32 -6.79 16.66
N TYR A 7 -1.34 -5.72 15.87
CA TYR A 7 -0.14 -5.21 15.21
C TYR A 7 0.94 -4.84 16.22
N LEU A 8 0.62 -4.05 17.25
CA LEU A 8 1.60 -3.63 18.25
C LEU A 8 2.18 -4.81 19.04
N GLU A 9 1.34 -5.78 19.41
CA GLU A 9 1.78 -7.02 20.08
C GLU A 9 2.80 -7.78 19.21
N GLN A 10 2.43 -8.10 17.97
CA GLN A 10 3.33 -8.82 17.06
C GLN A 10 4.58 -8.02 16.67
N TYR A 11 4.46 -6.70 16.57
CA TYR A 11 5.60 -5.84 16.28
C TYR A 11 6.61 -5.84 17.43
N ALA A 12 6.13 -5.85 18.68
CA ALA A 12 6.96 -5.94 19.88
C ALA A 12 7.62 -7.32 20.03
N ASP A 13 6.93 -8.41 19.67
CA ASP A 13 7.50 -9.77 19.66
C ASP A 13 8.72 -9.91 18.74
N HIS A 14 8.89 -8.97 17.80
CA HIS A 14 9.99 -8.91 16.84
C HIS A 14 10.92 -7.71 17.06
N GLU A 15 11.00 -7.19 18.29
CA GLU A 15 11.92 -6.09 18.62
C GLU A 15 13.37 -6.43 18.24
N GLY A 16 14.01 -5.53 17.49
CA GLY A 16 15.37 -5.71 16.97
C GLY A 16 15.47 -6.45 15.62
N ASP A 17 14.38 -7.06 15.13
CA ASP A 17 14.33 -7.70 13.80
C ASP A 17 13.53 -6.83 12.81
N ALA A 18 14.25 -5.96 12.09
CA ALA A 18 13.65 -5.02 11.15
C ALA A 18 12.89 -5.73 10.01
N ALA A 19 13.38 -6.88 9.53
CA ALA A 19 12.76 -7.61 8.44
C ALA A 19 11.44 -8.26 8.90
N ALA A 20 11.43 -8.89 10.08
CA ALA A 20 10.20 -9.41 10.66
C ALA A 20 9.18 -8.30 10.94
N GLN A 21 9.61 -7.16 11.47
CA GLN A 21 8.76 -6.00 11.72
C GLN A 21 8.16 -5.41 10.43
N ALA A 22 8.94 -5.33 9.35
CA ALA A 22 8.45 -4.91 8.04
C ALA A 22 7.33 -5.85 7.53
N LEU A 23 7.53 -7.16 7.68
CA LEU A 23 6.55 -8.15 7.26
C LEU A 23 5.25 -8.08 8.08
N VAL A 24 5.35 -7.90 9.41
CA VAL A 24 4.19 -7.67 10.28
C VAL A 24 3.41 -6.46 9.79
N ALA A 25 4.07 -5.33 9.57
CA ALA A 25 3.42 -4.12 9.08
C ALA A 25 2.74 -4.33 7.71
N ALA A 26 3.40 -5.01 6.76
CA ALA A 26 2.82 -5.31 5.45
C ALA A 26 1.57 -6.20 5.53
N HIS A 27 1.59 -7.22 6.39
CA HIS A 27 0.44 -8.11 6.62
C HIS A 27 -0.76 -7.35 7.21
N HIS A 28 -0.54 -6.57 8.27
CA HIS A 28 -1.62 -5.81 8.88
C HIS A 28 -2.12 -4.68 7.97
N ALA A 29 -1.27 -4.10 7.12
CA ALA A 29 -1.70 -3.15 6.11
C ALA A 29 -2.69 -3.79 5.12
N PHE A 30 -2.44 -5.03 4.67
CA PHE A 30 -3.38 -5.77 3.83
C PHE A 30 -4.73 -6.02 4.53
N GLU A 31 -4.72 -6.42 5.80
CA GLU A 31 -5.95 -6.65 6.57
C GLU A 31 -6.77 -5.36 6.70
N ILE A 32 -6.11 -4.23 6.93
CA ILE A 32 -6.75 -2.92 6.99
C ILE A 32 -7.34 -2.52 5.64
N LEU A 33 -6.60 -2.65 4.54
CA LEU A 33 -7.12 -2.35 3.21
C LEU A 33 -8.28 -3.26 2.82
N THR A 34 -8.26 -4.52 3.26
CA THR A 34 -9.39 -5.46 3.10
C THR A 34 -10.61 -5.00 3.88
N ALA A 35 -10.43 -4.52 5.11
CA ALA A 35 -11.51 -3.95 5.90
C ALA A 35 -12.08 -2.68 5.24
N LEU A 36 -11.21 -1.78 4.77
CA LEU A 36 -11.60 -0.58 4.03
C LEU A 36 -12.41 -0.94 2.77
N ALA A 37 -11.94 -1.91 1.99
CA ALA A 37 -12.65 -2.37 0.80
C ALA A 37 -14.06 -2.90 1.14
N ARG A 38 -14.25 -3.57 2.28
CA ARG A 38 -15.59 -4.00 2.73
C ARG A 38 -16.47 -2.83 3.14
N ILE A 39 -15.90 -1.87 3.88
CA ILE A 39 -16.61 -0.65 4.31
C ILE A 39 -17.11 0.14 3.10
N LEU A 40 -16.29 0.22 2.05
CA LEU A 40 -16.62 0.91 0.79
C LEU A 40 -17.51 0.08 -0.16
N ASP A 41 -17.94 -1.13 0.21
CA ASP A 41 -18.84 -1.98 -0.58
C ASP A 41 -20.20 -2.22 0.09
N PRO A 42 -20.99 -1.18 0.40
CA PRO A 42 -22.26 -1.35 1.13
C PRO A 42 -23.30 -2.17 0.36
N ARG A 43 -23.12 -2.36 -0.96
CA ARG A 43 -23.99 -3.17 -1.83
C ARG A 43 -23.43 -4.56 -2.13
N GLU A 44 -22.30 -4.91 -1.53
CA GLU A 44 -21.64 -6.21 -1.68
C GLU A 44 -21.31 -6.59 -3.14
N ARG A 45 -21.10 -5.61 -4.03
CA ARG A 45 -20.80 -5.85 -5.46
C ARG A 45 -19.47 -6.57 -5.63
N TYR A 46 -18.52 -6.31 -4.75
CA TYR A 46 -17.15 -6.83 -4.78
C TYR A 46 -16.88 -7.84 -3.65
N ARG A 47 -17.87 -8.15 -2.82
CA ARG A 47 -17.72 -9.02 -1.64
C ARG A 47 -17.03 -10.35 -1.94
N ALA A 48 -17.48 -11.05 -2.98
CA ALA A 48 -16.89 -12.33 -3.38
C ALA A 48 -15.41 -12.20 -3.80
N LEU A 49 -15.04 -11.11 -4.48
CA LEU A 49 -13.66 -10.84 -4.87
C LEU A 49 -12.79 -10.51 -3.64
N ILE A 50 -13.30 -9.69 -2.73
CA ILE A 50 -12.62 -9.34 -1.46
C ILE A 50 -12.36 -10.60 -0.64
N ASP A 51 -13.37 -11.44 -0.45
CA ASP A 51 -13.26 -12.65 0.36
C ASP A 51 -12.32 -13.69 -0.29
N ARG A 52 -12.35 -13.82 -1.62
CA ARG A 52 -11.39 -14.65 -2.36
C ARG A 52 -9.95 -14.16 -2.18
N ARG A 53 -9.71 -12.85 -2.28
CA ARG A 53 -8.36 -12.26 -2.10
C ARG A 53 -7.87 -12.44 -0.66
N ALA A 54 -8.74 -12.27 0.33
CA ALA A 54 -8.42 -12.55 1.74
C ALA A 54 -8.08 -14.03 1.99
N ALA A 55 -8.81 -14.96 1.37
CA ALA A 55 -8.53 -16.39 1.46
C ALA A 55 -7.19 -16.76 0.82
N ILE A 56 -6.86 -16.19 -0.35
CA ILE A 56 -5.56 -16.39 -1.01
C ILE A 56 -4.42 -15.89 -0.13
N PHE A 57 -4.54 -14.70 0.47
CA PHE A 57 -3.53 -14.19 1.41
C PHE A 57 -3.34 -15.11 2.61
N ALA A 58 -4.44 -15.60 3.21
CA ALA A 58 -4.39 -16.48 4.35
C ALA A 58 -3.71 -17.81 4.01
N GLN A 59 -4.04 -18.41 2.85
CA GLN A 59 -3.40 -19.62 2.35
C GLN A 59 -1.91 -19.39 2.08
N GLY A 60 -1.57 -18.32 1.35
CA GLY A 60 -0.19 -17.96 1.05
C GLY A 60 0.65 -17.74 2.32
N ARG A 61 0.05 -17.16 3.38
CA ARG A 61 0.71 -16.99 4.67
C ARG A 61 1.03 -18.33 5.36
N LEU A 62 0.20 -19.36 5.20
CA LEU A 62 0.43 -20.69 5.74
C LEU A 62 1.50 -21.46 4.94
N GLU A 63 1.54 -21.26 3.63
CA GLU A 63 2.45 -21.95 2.73
C GLU A 63 3.86 -21.33 2.69
N ALA A 64 3.97 -20.01 2.87
CA ALA A 64 5.22 -19.28 2.77
C ALA A 64 6.22 -19.63 3.89
N ARG A 65 7.31 -20.33 3.50
CA ARG A 65 8.34 -20.83 4.42
C ARG A 65 9.47 -19.85 4.66
N THR A 66 9.83 -19.05 3.67
CA THR A 66 10.95 -18.12 3.75
C THR A 66 10.48 -16.66 3.88
N HIS A 67 11.37 -15.78 4.34
CA HIS A 67 11.06 -14.35 4.39
C HIS A 67 10.71 -13.78 3.01
N PRO A 68 11.46 -14.07 1.92
CA PRO A 68 11.08 -13.67 0.56
C PRO A 68 9.68 -14.13 0.14
N ASP A 69 9.30 -15.39 0.43
CA ASP A 69 7.96 -15.90 0.09
C ASP A 69 6.86 -15.14 0.83
N ARG A 70 7.09 -14.83 2.10
CA ARG A 70 6.13 -14.09 2.94
C ARG A 70 5.98 -12.65 2.47
N MET A 71 7.10 -11.99 2.13
CA MET A 71 7.08 -10.64 1.60
C MET A 71 6.41 -10.59 0.21
N LEU A 72 6.64 -11.60 -0.62
CA LEU A 72 5.96 -11.76 -1.90
C LEU A 72 4.44 -11.88 -1.72
N ASN A 73 4.00 -12.75 -0.82
CA ASN A 73 2.57 -12.88 -0.48
C ASN A 73 1.98 -11.55 0.01
N ALA A 74 2.68 -10.84 0.89
CA ALA A 74 2.24 -9.54 1.40
C ALA A 74 2.12 -8.50 0.27
N ALA A 75 3.15 -8.32 -0.54
CA ALA A 75 3.18 -7.33 -1.62
C ALA A 75 2.09 -7.56 -2.67
N PHE A 76 1.88 -8.81 -3.10
CA PHE A 76 0.79 -9.12 -4.04
C PHE A 76 -0.59 -8.95 -3.41
N SER A 77 -0.72 -9.18 -2.10
CA SER A 77 -1.98 -8.97 -1.40
C SER A 77 -2.32 -7.48 -1.27
N LEU A 78 -1.32 -6.63 -1.00
CA LEU A 78 -1.46 -5.17 -1.05
C LEU A 78 -1.87 -4.67 -2.45
N TYR A 79 -1.18 -5.14 -3.50
CA TYR A 79 -1.54 -4.82 -4.88
C TYR A 79 -2.99 -5.23 -5.19
N ASN A 80 -3.37 -6.46 -4.82
CA ASN A 80 -4.72 -6.96 -5.02
C ASN A 80 -5.78 -6.13 -4.26
N ALA A 81 -5.50 -5.72 -3.03
CA ALA A 81 -6.43 -4.88 -2.26
C ALA A 81 -6.60 -3.50 -2.91
N LEU A 82 -5.52 -2.87 -3.34
CA LEU A 82 -5.55 -1.57 -4.03
C LEU A 82 -6.22 -1.65 -5.40
N ASN A 83 -6.04 -2.75 -6.13
CA ASN A 83 -6.75 -3.03 -7.37
C ASN A 83 -8.27 -3.14 -7.14
N THR A 84 -8.70 -3.81 -6.06
CA THR A 84 -10.13 -3.81 -5.67
C THR A 84 -10.63 -2.39 -5.41
N LEU A 85 -9.91 -1.63 -4.58
CA LEU A 85 -10.27 -0.26 -4.22
C LEU A 85 -10.35 0.66 -5.46
N GLY A 86 -9.42 0.50 -6.40
CA GLY A 86 -9.45 1.19 -7.69
C GLY A 86 -10.76 0.95 -8.43
N HIS A 87 -11.18 -0.31 -8.57
CA HIS A 87 -12.47 -0.64 -9.20
C HIS A 87 -13.68 -0.13 -8.41
N GLN A 88 -13.62 -0.15 -7.08
CA GLN A 88 -14.73 0.32 -6.22
C GLN A 88 -14.96 1.82 -6.36
N LEU A 89 -13.88 2.61 -6.33
CA LEU A 89 -13.96 4.06 -6.29
C LEU A 89 -14.10 4.71 -7.68
N THR A 90 -13.65 4.05 -8.74
CA THR A 90 -13.78 4.56 -10.12
C THR A 90 -15.00 4.01 -10.87
N GLY A 91 -15.63 2.96 -10.33
CA GLY A 91 -16.87 2.39 -10.88
C GLY A 91 -16.72 1.86 -12.30
N GLU A 92 -17.44 2.48 -13.24
CA GLU A 92 -17.48 2.03 -14.64
C GLU A 92 -16.68 2.91 -15.60
N ASP A 93 -15.90 3.85 -15.05
CA ASP A 93 -15.08 4.74 -15.85
C ASP A 93 -14.13 3.96 -16.79
N PRO A 94 -14.25 4.13 -18.12
CA PRO A 94 -13.45 3.37 -19.08
C PRO A 94 -11.96 3.66 -19.01
N GLU A 95 -11.57 4.89 -18.68
CA GLU A 95 -10.17 5.31 -18.60
C GLU A 95 -9.49 4.67 -17.38
N ALA A 96 -10.16 4.71 -16.22
CA ALA A 96 -9.72 4.02 -15.01
C ALA A 96 -9.60 2.51 -15.22
N ARG A 97 -10.58 1.87 -15.88
CA ARG A 97 -10.50 0.43 -16.24
C ARG A 97 -9.32 0.14 -17.15
N GLY A 98 -9.08 1.00 -18.15
CA GLY A 98 -7.92 0.91 -19.04
C GLY A 98 -6.60 0.99 -18.28
N LEU A 99 -6.49 1.93 -17.33
CA LEU A 99 -5.30 2.08 -16.49
C LEU A 99 -5.08 0.86 -15.60
N ILE A 100 -6.12 0.36 -14.92
CA ILE A 100 -6.02 -0.84 -14.07
C ILE A 100 -5.57 -2.04 -14.91
N ALA A 101 -6.16 -2.25 -16.09
CA ALA A 101 -5.76 -3.33 -16.99
C ALA A 101 -4.30 -3.19 -17.47
N ALA A 102 -3.83 -1.97 -17.75
CA ALA A 102 -2.45 -1.72 -18.12
C ALA A 102 -1.47 -2.01 -16.97
N VAL A 103 -1.84 -1.65 -15.73
CA VAL A 103 -1.07 -2.02 -14.52
C VAL A 103 -0.99 -3.53 -14.38
N ASP A 104 -2.12 -4.24 -14.52
CA ASP A 104 -2.15 -5.71 -14.43
C ASP A 104 -1.28 -6.39 -15.49
N ALA A 105 -1.32 -5.89 -16.74
CA ALA A 105 -0.51 -6.41 -17.84
C ALA A 105 0.99 -6.20 -17.56
N ARG A 106 1.36 -5.02 -17.05
CA ARG A 106 2.74 -4.71 -16.68
C ARG A 106 3.25 -5.60 -15.54
N VAL A 107 2.45 -5.80 -14.49
CA VAL A 107 2.82 -6.70 -13.37
C VAL A 107 3.10 -8.11 -13.89
N ARG A 108 2.23 -8.66 -14.76
CA ARG A 108 2.45 -10.00 -15.32
C ARG A 108 3.77 -10.10 -16.08
N ALA A 109 4.04 -9.13 -16.96
CA ALA A 109 5.27 -9.11 -17.76
C ALA A 109 6.54 -8.99 -16.89
N GLU A 110 6.51 -8.14 -15.86
CA GLU A 110 7.65 -7.96 -14.94
C GLU A 110 7.88 -9.22 -14.07
N VAL A 111 6.82 -9.90 -13.65
CA VAL A 111 6.90 -11.05 -12.74
C VAL A 111 7.42 -12.32 -13.41
N GLU A 112 7.04 -12.55 -14.67
CA GLU A 112 7.47 -13.72 -15.45
C GLU A 112 9.00 -13.79 -15.63
N SER A 113 9.66 -12.63 -15.68
CA SER A 113 11.11 -12.51 -15.93
C SER A 113 11.93 -12.24 -14.67
N ALA A 114 11.29 -12.00 -13.52
CA ALA A 114 11.96 -11.56 -12.29
C ALA A 114 12.26 -12.68 -11.28
N GLY A 115 13.37 -12.51 -10.57
CA GLY A 115 13.65 -13.21 -9.31
C GLY A 115 12.76 -12.70 -8.15
N PRO A 116 12.86 -13.29 -6.95
CA PRO A 116 11.96 -12.98 -5.82
C PRO A 116 11.82 -11.49 -5.51
N ASP A 117 12.94 -10.76 -5.37
CA ASP A 117 12.94 -9.33 -5.06
C ASP A 117 12.33 -8.48 -6.18
N GLY A 118 12.60 -8.84 -7.43
CA GLY A 118 12.02 -8.16 -8.59
C GLY A 118 10.50 -8.35 -8.67
N ARG A 119 9.97 -9.51 -8.26
CA ARG A 119 8.52 -9.73 -8.19
C ARG A 119 7.87 -8.90 -7.08
N VAL A 120 8.51 -8.77 -5.92
CA VAL A 120 8.05 -7.87 -4.84
C VAL A 120 8.07 -6.43 -5.31
N ALA A 121 9.17 -5.99 -5.94
CA ALA A 121 9.32 -4.65 -6.47
C ALA A 121 8.26 -4.33 -7.55
N ALA A 122 7.95 -5.28 -8.43
CA ALA A 122 6.90 -5.14 -9.43
C ALA A 122 5.51 -4.96 -8.79
N ALA A 123 5.16 -5.81 -7.80
CA ALA A 123 3.88 -5.72 -7.10
C ALA A 123 3.71 -4.39 -6.34
N LEU A 124 4.73 -3.95 -5.59
CA LEU A 124 4.69 -2.66 -4.89
C LEU A 124 4.74 -1.48 -5.87
N GLY A 125 5.51 -1.59 -6.95
CA GLY A 125 5.54 -0.59 -8.02
C GLY A 125 4.17 -0.41 -8.68
N ALA A 126 3.36 -1.46 -8.75
CA ALA A 126 1.98 -1.42 -9.24
C ALA A 126 0.97 -0.88 -8.22
N CYS A 127 1.27 -0.96 -6.92
CA CYS A 127 0.45 -0.33 -5.89
C CYS A 127 0.42 1.20 -6.05
N PHE A 128 1.52 1.82 -6.49
CA PHE A 128 1.61 3.27 -6.66
C PHE A 128 0.59 3.87 -7.63
N PRO A 129 0.50 3.46 -8.92
CA PRO A 129 -0.49 4.02 -9.84
C PRO A 129 -1.93 3.71 -9.41
N LEU A 130 -2.18 2.57 -8.74
CA LEU A 130 -3.49 2.26 -8.18
C LEU A 130 -3.87 3.20 -7.03
N LEU A 131 -2.92 3.50 -6.14
CA LEU A 131 -3.10 4.52 -5.10
C LEU A 131 -3.35 5.89 -5.72
N GLY A 132 -2.60 6.29 -6.75
CA GLY A 132 -2.81 7.55 -7.45
C GLY A 132 -4.24 7.65 -8.01
N LEU A 133 -4.71 6.59 -8.67
CA LEU A 133 -6.08 6.51 -9.18
C LEU A 133 -7.13 6.64 -8.06
N VAL A 134 -6.95 5.92 -6.96
CA VAL A 134 -7.81 5.97 -5.77
C VAL A 134 -7.82 7.37 -5.15
N THR A 135 -6.66 8.03 -5.05
CA THR A 135 -6.53 9.39 -4.53
C THR A 135 -7.24 10.41 -5.42
N ILE A 136 -7.07 10.32 -6.75
CA ILE A 136 -7.77 11.21 -7.69
C ILE A 136 -9.29 11.02 -7.58
N ALA A 137 -9.76 9.77 -7.48
CA ALA A 137 -11.19 9.49 -7.32
C ALA A 137 -11.75 10.03 -5.99
N ALA A 138 -10.93 10.06 -4.93
CA ALA A 138 -11.29 10.64 -3.64
C ALA A 138 -11.23 12.19 -3.64
N ASP A 139 -10.30 12.79 -4.40
CA ASP A 139 -10.13 14.24 -4.54
C ASP A 139 -11.16 14.84 -5.54
N GLY A 140 -12.44 14.74 -5.20
CA GLY A 140 -13.54 15.17 -6.07
C GLY A 140 -13.50 16.67 -6.45
N ALA A 141 -12.78 17.50 -5.68
CA ALA A 141 -12.60 18.92 -5.95
C ALA A 141 -11.32 19.24 -6.75
N GLY A 142 -10.42 18.27 -6.93
CA GLY A 142 -9.15 18.42 -7.64
C GLY A 142 -8.10 19.28 -6.93
N GLU A 143 -8.26 19.53 -5.62
CA GLU A 143 -7.38 20.39 -4.82
C GLU A 143 -5.98 19.80 -4.64
N LEU A 144 -5.85 18.48 -4.76
CA LEU A 144 -4.61 17.73 -4.60
C LEU A 144 -3.96 17.37 -5.94
N THR A 145 -4.48 17.85 -7.07
CA THR A 145 -3.93 17.57 -8.40
C THR A 145 -2.41 17.84 -8.46
N ASP A 146 -1.97 19.02 -8.05
CA ASP A 146 -0.54 19.39 -8.09
C ASP A 146 0.33 18.53 -7.15
N PRO A 147 -0.03 18.33 -5.87
CA PRO A 147 0.63 17.37 -4.99
C PRO A 147 0.72 15.95 -5.58
N ILE A 148 -0.37 15.41 -6.13
CA ILE A 148 -0.40 14.09 -6.77
C ILE A 148 0.62 14.04 -7.91
N ARG A 149 0.58 15.02 -8.83
CA ARG A 149 1.53 15.11 -9.95
C ARG A 149 2.98 15.21 -9.47
N GLN A 150 3.24 15.90 -8.36
CA GLN A 150 4.59 16.00 -7.81
C GLN A 150 5.10 14.64 -7.32
N VAL A 151 4.26 13.87 -6.61
CA VAL A 151 4.60 12.52 -6.15
C VAL A 151 4.82 11.58 -7.35
N GLU A 152 3.98 11.65 -8.38
CA GLU A 152 4.13 10.88 -9.62
C GLU A 152 5.45 11.14 -10.33
N ARG A 153 5.86 12.41 -10.46
CA ARG A 153 7.17 12.76 -11.04
C ARG A 153 8.31 12.15 -10.25
N ARG A 154 8.30 12.29 -8.92
CA ARG A 154 9.32 11.70 -8.04
C ARG A 154 9.34 10.17 -8.13
N PHE A 155 8.19 9.52 -8.27
CA PHE A 155 8.12 8.08 -8.49
C PHE A 155 8.76 7.70 -9.82
N ALA A 156 8.39 8.36 -10.92
CA ALA A 156 8.96 8.08 -12.23
C ALA A 156 10.48 8.32 -12.28
N GLU A 157 10.97 9.41 -11.69
CA GLU A 157 12.40 9.71 -11.55
C GLU A 157 13.12 8.63 -10.73
N GLY A 158 12.55 8.26 -9.57
CA GLY A 158 13.11 7.22 -8.71
C GLY A 158 13.20 5.86 -9.40
N MET A 159 12.14 5.45 -10.12
CA MET A 159 12.12 4.18 -10.86
C MET A 159 13.14 4.14 -12.00
N ARG A 160 13.41 5.29 -12.66
CA ARG A 160 14.47 5.38 -13.69
C ARG A 160 15.88 5.37 -13.09
N ALA A 161 16.06 5.98 -11.93
CA ALA A 161 17.36 6.09 -11.27
C ALA A 161 17.79 4.82 -10.53
N ALA A 162 16.82 3.97 -10.15
CA ALA A 162 17.07 2.75 -9.40
C ALA A 162 17.97 1.77 -10.19
N ARG A 163 19.02 1.30 -9.52
CA ARG A 163 20.04 0.39 -10.04
C ARG A 163 19.85 -1.06 -9.59
N SER A 164 18.90 -1.30 -8.70
CA SER A 164 18.57 -2.63 -8.19
C SER A 164 17.07 -2.79 -7.93
N ASP A 165 16.59 -4.03 -7.86
CA ASP A 165 15.21 -4.35 -7.44
C ASP A 165 14.90 -3.83 -6.04
N ARG A 166 15.89 -3.87 -5.15
CA ARG A 166 15.75 -3.36 -3.79
C ARG A 166 15.54 -1.85 -3.75
N GLU A 167 16.27 -1.10 -4.57
CA GLU A 167 16.07 0.34 -4.71
C GLU A 167 14.70 0.66 -5.33
N ARG A 168 14.26 -0.11 -6.33
CA ARG A 168 12.91 0.01 -6.90
C ARG A 168 11.82 -0.23 -5.85
N LEU A 169 11.97 -1.29 -5.05
CA LEU A 169 11.07 -1.63 -3.95
C LEU A 169 10.95 -0.48 -2.95
N LEU A 170 12.08 0.01 -2.44
CA LEU A 170 12.09 1.10 -1.45
C LEU A 170 11.52 2.39 -2.03
N GLY A 171 11.89 2.71 -3.27
CA GLY A 171 11.35 3.86 -4.00
C GLY A 171 9.83 3.77 -4.14
N ALA A 172 9.29 2.61 -4.54
CA ALA A 172 7.86 2.39 -4.64
C ALA A 172 7.16 2.51 -3.28
N LEU A 173 7.68 1.84 -2.25
CA LEU A 173 7.11 1.87 -0.90
C LEU A 173 7.02 3.29 -0.34
N TYR A 174 8.05 4.11 -0.54
CA TYR A 174 8.08 5.48 -0.02
C TYR A 174 7.09 6.39 -0.75
N ARG A 175 6.93 6.18 -2.06
CA ARG A 175 5.92 6.91 -2.84
C ARG A 175 4.51 6.43 -2.53
N MET A 176 4.32 5.16 -2.17
CA MET A 176 3.04 4.68 -1.62
C MET A 176 2.70 5.38 -0.30
N VAL A 177 3.66 5.54 0.62
CA VAL A 177 3.45 6.30 1.86
C VAL A 177 2.98 7.72 1.56
N GLU A 178 3.70 8.45 0.70
CA GLU A 178 3.31 9.82 0.30
C GLU A 178 1.94 9.89 -0.36
N MET A 179 1.64 8.98 -1.29
CA MET A 179 0.34 8.96 -1.96
C MET A 179 -0.81 8.64 -0.99
N THR A 180 -0.55 7.81 0.02
CA THR A 180 -1.53 7.47 1.07
C THR A 180 -1.77 8.66 2.01
N GLN A 181 -0.77 9.50 2.25
CA GLN A 181 -0.95 10.77 2.97
C GLN A 181 -1.90 11.70 2.20
N LEU A 182 -1.72 11.80 0.87
CA LEU A 182 -2.62 12.58 0.01
C LEU A 182 -4.03 12.00 -0.01
N LEU A 183 -4.16 10.66 -0.10
CA LEU A 183 -5.46 9.99 0.00
C LEU A 183 -6.18 10.33 1.31
N ALA A 184 -5.45 10.31 2.43
CA ALA A 184 -6.03 10.65 3.74
C ALA A 184 -6.52 12.11 3.79
N LEU A 185 -5.76 13.05 3.23
CA LEU A 185 -6.19 14.45 3.11
C LEU A 185 -7.38 14.62 2.16
N ALA A 186 -7.45 13.85 1.07
CA ALA A 186 -8.57 13.87 0.14
C ALA A 186 -9.87 13.42 0.82
N THR A 187 -9.78 12.43 1.72
CA THR A 187 -10.93 11.92 2.47
C THR A 187 -11.35 12.81 3.64
N ASP A 188 -10.39 13.42 4.34
CA ASP A 188 -10.65 14.28 5.50
C ASP A 188 -9.47 15.26 5.71
N PRO A 189 -9.63 16.55 5.32
CA PRO A 189 -8.61 17.57 5.55
C PRO A 189 -8.26 17.80 7.03
N GLY A 190 -9.17 17.45 7.96
CA GLY A 190 -8.96 17.53 9.41
C GLY A 190 -7.89 16.55 9.93
N LEU A 191 -7.44 15.59 9.11
CA LEU A 191 -6.37 14.66 9.46
C LEU A 191 -4.96 15.26 9.36
N ARG A 192 -4.81 16.49 8.87
CA ARG A 192 -3.51 17.12 8.58
C ARG A 192 -2.47 16.96 9.69
N ASP A 193 -2.83 17.31 10.93
CA ASP A 193 -1.89 17.23 12.06
C ASP A 193 -1.41 15.80 12.32
N ARG A 194 -2.30 14.81 12.19
CA ARG A 194 -1.94 13.38 12.38
C ARG A 194 -1.03 12.91 11.26
N ILE A 195 -1.31 13.32 10.03
CA ILE A 195 -0.50 13.00 8.85
C ILE A 195 0.90 13.64 8.99
N ASP A 196 0.99 14.88 9.45
CA ASP A 196 2.25 15.58 9.69
C ASP A 196 3.09 14.92 10.79
N GLN A 197 2.45 14.38 11.83
CA GLN A 197 3.14 13.58 12.85
C GLN A 197 3.71 12.27 12.29
N VAL A 198 2.97 11.58 11.43
CA VAL A 198 3.46 10.38 10.73
C VAL A 198 4.61 10.74 9.80
N ALA A 199 4.49 11.82 9.04
CA ALA A 199 5.52 12.29 8.11
C ALA A 199 6.80 12.74 8.83
N THR A 200 6.66 13.35 10.01
CA THR A 200 7.81 13.75 10.84
C THR A 200 8.58 12.53 11.34
N ARG A 201 7.88 11.55 11.96
CA ARG A 201 8.50 10.29 12.38
C ARG A 201 9.14 9.53 11.20
N PHE A 202 8.48 9.55 10.04
CA PHE A 202 9.01 8.93 8.82
C PHE A 202 10.39 9.52 8.45
N ARG A 203 10.52 10.85 8.44
CA ARG A 203 11.78 11.55 8.14
C ARG A 203 12.86 11.35 9.20
N GLU A 204 12.46 11.27 10.47
CA GLU A 204 13.39 11.05 11.58
C GLU A 204 14.01 9.65 11.50
N GLU A 205 13.20 8.63 11.22
CA GLU A 205 13.65 7.23 11.09
C GLU A 205 14.34 6.94 9.74
N ASP A 206 14.08 7.70 8.68
CA ASP A 206 14.70 7.48 7.36
C ASP A 206 16.19 7.86 7.28
N ARG A 207 16.76 8.39 8.37
CA ARG A 207 18.20 8.69 8.47
C ARG A 207 19.09 7.44 8.48
N ALA A 208 18.50 6.26 8.67
CA ALA A 208 19.22 5.00 8.59
C ALA A 208 19.80 4.77 7.19
N ALA A 209 21.05 4.29 7.11
CA ALA A 209 21.64 3.83 5.85
C ALA A 209 21.19 2.40 5.48
N ASP A 210 20.76 1.62 6.47
CA ASP A 210 20.39 0.22 6.32
C ASP A 210 19.07 0.05 5.53
N PRO A 211 19.09 -0.65 4.37
CA PRO A 211 17.89 -0.94 3.58
C PRO A 211 16.80 -1.70 4.33
N ALA A 212 17.12 -2.52 5.33
CA ALA A 212 16.12 -3.25 6.12
C ALA A 212 15.35 -2.30 7.04
N LEU A 213 16.05 -1.34 7.67
CA LEU A 213 15.41 -0.31 8.49
C LEU A 213 14.54 0.64 7.66
N LYS A 214 14.96 0.97 6.43
CA LYS A 214 14.14 1.76 5.49
C LYS A 214 12.87 1.03 5.09
N GLU A 215 12.96 -0.24 4.75
CA GLU A 215 11.78 -1.06 4.41
C GLU A 215 10.81 -1.15 5.59
N ARG A 216 11.33 -1.45 6.79
CA ARG A 216 10.52 -1.44 8.02
C ARG A 216 9.80 -0.11 8.21
N ASN A 217 10.53 1.00 8.15
CA ASN A 217 9.94 2.34 8.32
C ASN A 217 8.84 2.58 7.28
N GLY A 218 9.09 2.29 5.99
CA GLY A 218 8.11 2.43 4.92
C GLY A 218 6.82 1.65 5.16
N PHE A 219 6.91 0.36 5.50
CA PHE A 219 5.72 -0.44 5.76
C PHE A 219 4.99 -0.03 7.03
N CYS A 220 5.70 0.32 8.11
CA CYS A 220 5.08 0.82 9.33
C CYS A 220 4.26 2.09 9.06
N ARG A 221 4.83 3.07 8.35
CA ARG A 221 4.10 4.32 8.03
C ARG A 221 2.94 4.06 7.09
N PHE A 222 3.10 3.16 6.12
CA PHE A 222 2.01 2.76 5.24
C PHE A 222 0.85 2.13 6.04
N PHE A 223 1.14 1.19 6.93
CA PHE A 223 0.16 0.60 7.85
C PHE A 223 -0.55 1.67 8.70
N GLU A 224 0.21 2.58 9.32
CA GLU A 224 -0.37 3.64 10.17
C GLU A 224 -1.33 4.55 9.37
N LEU A 225 -0.97 4.92 8.15
CA LEU A 225 -1.81 5.74 7.29
C LEU A 225 -3.07 5.00 6.83
N CYS A 226 -2.94 3.73 6.43
CA CYS A 226 -4.10 2.89 6.12
C CYS A 226 -5.04 2.77 7.33
N HIS A 227 -4.48 2.67 8.54
CA HIS A 227 -5.28 2.62 9.77
C HIS A 227 -6.06 3.91 9.99
N ILE A 228 -5.40 5.06 9.89
CA ILE A 228 -6.03 6.38 10.00
C ILE A 228 -7.18 6.51 9.00
N LEU A 229 -6.92 6.19 7.73
CA LEU A 229 -7.91 6.19 6.65
C LEU A 229 -9.15 5.36 7.00
N THR A 230 -8.93 4.12 7.42
CA THR A 230 -10.04 3.17 7.66
C THR A 230 -10.89 3.58 8.84
N VAL A 231 -10.28 4.13 9.90
CA VAL A 231 -11.02 4.63 11.07
C VAL A 231 -11.89 5.83 10.69
N GLN A 232 -11.40 6.74 9.85
CA GLN A 232 -12.21 7.90 9.45
C GLN A 232 -13.31 7.56 8.45
N VAL A 233 -13.01 6.75 7.42
CA VAL A 233 -14.04 6.34 6.46
C VAL A 233 -15.16 5.58 7.15
N GLY A 234 -14.85 4.73 8.13
CA GLY A 234 -15.86 4.06 8.95
C GLY A 234 -16.67 4.98 9.87
N ALA A 235 -16.23 6.22 10.11
CA ALA A 235 -16.96 7.21 10.88
C ALA A 235 -17.85 8.13 10.01
N LEU A 236 -17.61 8.16 8.69
CA LEU A 236 -18.35 8.97 7.72
C LEU A 236 -19.56 8.23 7.09
N LEU A 237 -19.64 6.91 7.27
CA LEU A 237 -20.72 6.04 6.78
C LEU A 237 -21.64 5.59 7.91
#